data_AF-A0A1Y4I4A8-F1
#
_entry.id   AF-A0A1Y4I4A8-F1
#
_cell.length_a   1.000
_cell.length_b   1.000
_cell.length_c   1.000
_cell.angle_alpha   90.00
_cell.angle_beta   90.00
_cell.angle_gamma   90.00
#
_symmetry.space_group_name_H-M   'P 1'
#
loop_
_entity.id
_entity.type
_entity.pdbx_description
1 polymer ?
#
loop_
_entity_poly.entity_id
_entity_poly.type
_entity_poly.pdbx_seq_one_letter_code
_entity_poly.pdbx_strand_id
1 'polypeptide(L)'
;MKILLIEPGKTARAAEMENNLTAMQKTVGGPIQALYPWEDPVALVCNDEGKNEGLQLNRMLEDYDIVAGTFFLCGIEEDHFCDLPDSLMEKYRRKFLDPERFLRTPQGILSVRVKERPEKKPRQEER
;
A
#
# COMPACT_ATOMS: atom_id res chain seq x y z
N MET A 1 10.00 13.45 1.45
CA MET A 1 9.07 13.18 0.35
C MET A 1 7.71 12.78 0.88
N LYS A 2 6.67 13.30 0.23
CA LYS A 2 5.26 12.99 0.44
C LYS A 2 4.90 11.71 -0.30
N ILE A 3 4.35 10.75 0.43
CA ILE A 3 4.00 9.42 -0.09
C ILE A 3 2.56 9.07 0.25
N LEU A 4 1.98 8.15 -0.51
CA LEU A 4 0.81 7.39 -0.06
C LEU A 4 1.31 6.09 0.56
N LEU A 5 1.06 5.88 1.85
CA LEU A 5 1.42 4.66 2.57
C LEU A 5 0.24 3.68 2.59
N ILE A 6 0.49 2.42 2.23
CA ILE A 6 -0.50 1.36 2.22
C ILE A 6 0.02 0.21 3.07
N GLU A 7 -0.61 0.02 4.23
CA GLU A 7 -0.29 -1.03 5.19
C GLU A 7 -1.31 -2.18 5.07
N PRO A 8 -0.90 -3.45 5.27
CA PRO A 8 -1.84 -4.58 5.25
C PRO A 8 -3.00 -4.37 6.22
N GLY A 9 -4.23 -4.56 5.73
CA GLY A 9 -5.43 -4.46 6.55
C GLY A 9 -5.82 -3.03 6.97
N LYS A 10 -5.12 -1.99 6.51
CA LYS A 10 -5.46 -0.59 6.81
C LYS A 10 -5.85 0.20 5.55
N THR A 11 -6.57 1.30 5.80
CA THR A 11 -6.88 2.32 4.79
C THR A 11 -5.62 3.06 4.35
N ALA A 12 -5.48 3.33 3.05
CA ALA A 12 -4.35 4.11 2.51
C ALA A 12 -4.34 5.55 3.07
N ARG A 13 -3.15 6.05 3.44
CA ARG A 13 -2.98 7.37 4.06
C ARG A 13 -1.78 8.13 3.51
N ALA A 14 -1.89 9.44 3.44
CA ALA A 14 -0.73 10.29 3.17
C ALA A 14 0.26 10.22 4.34
N ALA A 15 1.55 10.27 4.03
CA ALA A 15 2.63 10.33 5.01
C ALA A 15 3.81 11.11 4.44
N GLU A 16 4.73 11.50 5.31
CA GLU A 16 6.03 12.05 4.95
C GLU A 16 7.12 11.09 5.39
N MET A 17 8.18 11.01 4.59
CA MET A 17 9.38 10.25 4.92
C MET A 17 10.63 10.92 4.34
N GLU A 18 11.80 10.60 4.87
CA GLU A 18 13.06 11.02 4.25
C GLU A 18 13.23 10.38 2.86
N ASN A 19 13.76 11.14 1.90
CA ASN A 19 14.03 10.64 0.55
C ASN A 19 15.42 9.99 0.47
N ASN A 20 15.59 8.87 1.17
CA ASN A 20 16.82 8.08 1.12
C ASN A 20 16.52 6.58 1.23
N LEU A 21 17.43 5.75 0.73
CA LEU A 21 17.27 4.30 0.66
C LEU A 21 17.00 3.67 2.04
N THR A 22 17.68 4.14 3.08
CA THR A 22 17.53 3.61 4.45
C THR A 22 16.12 3.83 4.98
N ALA A 23 15.54 5.01 4.78
CA ALA A 23 14.17 5.31 5.16
C ALA A 23 13.17 4.46 4.36
N MET A 24 13.41 4.25 3.06
CA MET A 24 12.58 3.41 2.20
C MET A 24 12.59 1.95 2.65
N GLN A 25 13.77 1.37 2.86
CA GLN A 25 13.92 -0.01 3.34
C GLN A 25 13.29 -0.20 4.71
N LYS A 26 13.47 0.75 5.63
CA LYS A 26 12.80 0.72 6.95
C LYS A 26 11.27 0.78 6.82
N THR A 27 10.76 1.54 5.86
CA THR A 27 9.31 1.70 5.64
C THR A 27 8.66 0.42 5.12
N VAL A 28 9.29 -0.25 4.15
CA VAL A 28 8.75 -1.49 3.57
C VAL A 28 9.15 -2.75 4.37
N GLY A 29 10.16 -2.63 5.24
CA GLY A 29 10.62 -3.70 6.11
C GLY A 29 11.67 -4.63 5.49
N GLY A 30 12.41 -4.19 4.47
CA GLY A 30 13.39 -5.03 3.77
C GLY A 30 14.01 -4.35 2.55
N PRO A 31 14.75 -5.10 1.70
CA PRO A 31 15.22 -4.62 0.40
C PRO A 31 14.08 -4.08 -0.44
N ILE A 32 14.27 -2.93 -1.09
CA ILE A 32 13.20 -2.31 -1.88
C ILE A 32 13.18 -2.84 -3.31
N GLN A 33 11.99 -3.00 -3.84
CA GLN A 33 11.72 -3.13 -5.26
C GLN A 33 10.78 -1.99 -5.68
N ALA A 34 11.06 -1.39 -6.83
CA ALA A 34 10.17 -0.42 -7.45
C ALA A 34 9.45 -1.06 -8.64
N LEU A 35 8.12 -0.87 -8.68
CA LEU A 35 7.25 -1.32 -9.74
C LEU A 35 6.54 -0.12 -10.39
N TYR A 36 6.23 -0.24 -11.68
CA TYR A 36 5.56 0.79 -12.47
C TYR A 36 4.28 0.23 -13.12
N PRO A 37 3.25 -0.13 -12.33
CA PRO A 37 2.04 -0.77 -12.84
C PRO A 37 1.13 0.13 -13.69
N TRP A 38 1.37 1.44 -13.73
CA TRP A 38 0.49 2.42 -14.35
C TRP A 38 1.26 3.38 -15.23
N GLU A 39 0.56 4.00 -16.19
CA GLU A 39 1.10 5.05 -17.08
C GLU A 39 1.34 6.39 -16.37
N ASP A 40 0.78 6.59 -15.16
CA ASP A 40 1.07 7.80 -14.38
C ASP A 40 2.54 7.79 -13.93
N PRO A 41 3.18 8.95 -13.72
CA PRO A 41 4.54 9.05 -13.18
C PRO A 41 4.58 8.73 -11.67
N VAL A 42 4.25 7.48 -11.32
CA VAL A 42 4.13 6.97 -9.94
C VAL A 42 4.85 5.66 -9.83
N ALA A 43 5.72 5.55 -8.82
CA ALA A 43 6.36 4.29 -8.45
C ALA A 43 5.60 3.66 -7.29
N LEU A 44 5.41 2.34 -7.36
CA LEU A 44 5.08 1.53 -6.20
C LEU A 44 6.35 0.94 -5.64
N VAL A 45 6.68 1.26 -4.39
CA VAL A 45 7.86 0.73 -3.71
C VAL A 45 7.44 -0.22 -2.61
N CYS A 46 7.90 -1.47 -2.68
CA CYS A 46 7.59 -2.55 -1.75
C CYS A 46 8.85 -3.31 -1.31
N ASN A 47 8.70 -4.25 -0.38
CA ASN A 47 9.76 -5.19 -0.01
C ASN A 47 9.87 -6.28 -1.09
N ASP A 48 11.04 -6.38 -1.73
CA ASP A 48 11.35 -7.37 -2.78
C ASP A 48 11.19 -8.81 -2.28
N GLU A 49 11.55 -9.04 -1.01
CA GLU A 49 11.50 -10.35 -0.36
C GLU A 49 10.19 -10.59 0.38
N GLY A 50 9.22 -9.66 0.31
CA GLY A 50 8.04 -9.69 1.18
C GLY A 50 7.21 -10.98 1.08
N LYS A 51 7.14 -11.59 -0.11
CA LYS A 51 6.47 -12.89 -0.29
C LYS A 51 7.29 -14.06 0.25
N ASN A 52 8.60 -14.03 0.03
CA ASN A 52 9.53 -15.07 0.47
C ASN A 52 9.65 -15.09 2.01
N GLU A 53 9.58 -13.92 2.63
CA GLU A 53 9.54 -13.74 4.09
C GLU A 53 8.17 -14.05 4.70
N GLY A 54 7.15 -14.33 3.88
CA GLY A 54 5.80 -14.65 4.35
C GLY A 54 5.06 -13.45 4.95
N LEU A 55 5.35 -12.22 4.51
CA LEU A 55 4.60 -11.04 4.92
C LEU A 55 3.14 -11.13 4.49
N GLN A 56 2.27 -10.47 5.26
CA GLN A 56 0.84 -10.45 4.98
C GLN A 56 0.55 -9.83 3.61
N LEU A 57 -0.24 -10.52 2.78
CA LEU A 57 -0.74 -9.99 1.52
C LEU A 57 -1.57 -8.71 1.74
N ASN A 58 -1.32 -7.68 0.93
CA ASN A 58 -1.79 -6.33 1.16
C ASN A 58 -2.80 -5.85 0.11
N ARG A 59 -2.41 -5.79 -1.17
CA ARG A 59 -3.25 -5.34 -2.29
C ARG A 59 -2.95 -6.12 -3.56
N MET A 60 -4.00 -6.44 -4.32
CA MET A 60 -3.88 -6.94 -5.68
C MET A 60 -3.43 -5.80 -6.61
N LEU A 61 -2.46 -6.09 -7.46
CA LEU A 61 -2.06 -5.23 -8.58
C LEU A 61 -2.71 -5.76 -9.85
N GLU A 62 -3.77 -5.07 -10.25
CA GLU A 62 -4.60 -5.41 -11.41
C GLU A 62 -4.94 -6.91 -11.43
N ASP A 63 -4.46 -7.66 -12.42
CA ASP A 63 -4.68 -9.10 -12.60
C ASP A 63 -3.39 -9.95 -12.55
N TYR A 64 -2.23 -9.34 -12.31
CA TYR A 64 -0.94 -10.01 -12.51
C TYR A 64 -0.18 -10.33 -11.21
N ASP A 65 -0.34 -9.54 -10.13
CA ASP A 65 0.42 -9.78 -8.90
C ASP A 65 -0.28 -9.31 -7.61
N ILE A 66 0.21 -9.76 -6.45
CA ILE A 66 -0.24 -9.32 -5.12
C ILE A 66 0.96 -8.81 -4.33
N VAL A 67 0.89 -7.59 -3.81
CA VAL A 67 1.94 -7.04 -2.94
C VAL A 67 1.84 -7.65 -1.54
N ALA A 68 2.96 -8.11 -0.99
CA ALA A 68 3.08 -8.59 0.38
C ALA A 68 3.78 -7.54 1.26
N GLY A 69 3.25 -7.31 2.47
CA GLY A 69 3.79 -6.32 3.41
C GLY A 69 3.37 -4.88 3.10
N THR A 70 3.97 -3.95 3.85
CA THR A 70 3.76 -2.50 3.66
C THR A 70 4.42 -2.05 2.37
N PHE A 71 3.72 -1.23 1.60
CA PHE A 71 4.29 -0.55 0.43
C PHE A 71 3.86 0.92 0.42
N PHE A 72 4.51 1.71 -0.41
CA PHE A 72 4.14 3.10 -0.61
C PHE A 72 4.17 3.50 -2.07
N LEU A 73 3.46 4.58 -2.39
CA LEU A 73 3.53 5.24 -3.68
C LEU A 73 4.25 6.58 -3.54
N CYS A 74 5.17 6.86 -4.45
CA CYS A 74 5.85 8.16 -4.60
C CYS A 74 5.78 8.64 -6.06
N GLY A 75 6.04 9.92 -6.27
CA GLY A 75 6.18 10.47 -7.61
C GLY A 75 7.49 10.04 -8.26
N ILE A 76 7.54 10.07 -9.59
CA ILE A 76 8.76 9.88 -10.37
C ILE A 76 9.02 11.15 -11.16
N GLU A 77 10.26 11.63 -11.07
CA GLU A 77 10.78 12.70 -11.91
C GLU A 77 12.12 12.24 -12.49
N GLU A 78 12.18 12.11 -13.81
CA GLU A 78 13.31 11.51 -14.53
C GLU A 78 13.65 10.11 -13.97
N ASP A 79 14.79 9.97 -13.29
CA ASP A 79 15.27 8.73 -12.68
C ASP A 79 15.23 8.76 -11.14
N HIS A 80 14.48 9.70 -10.55
CA HIS A 80 14.45 9.92 -9.11
C HIS A 80 13.03 9.82 -8.52
N PHE A 81 12.95 9.30 -7.29
CA PHE A 81 11.73 9.36 -6.50
C PHE A 81 11.54 10.77 -5.94
N CYS A 82 10.35 11.31 -6.09
CA CYS A 82 9.97 12.64 -5.65
C CYS A 82 8.63 12.61 -4.88
N ASP A 83 8.17 13.79 -4.49
CA ASP A 83 6.87 13.95 -3.83
C ASP A 83 5.74 13.45 -4.73
N LEU A 84 4.82 12.66 -4.17
CA LEU A 84 3.60 12.28 -4.88
C LEU A 84 2.71 13.52 -5.06
N PRO A 85 2.43 13.95 -6.31
CA PRO A 85 1.58 15.11 -6.55
C PRO A 85 0.18 14.94 -5.95
N ASP A 86 -0.43 16.03 -5.49
CA ASP A 86 -1.73 16.01 -4.80
C ASP A 86 -2.85 15.37 -5.63
N SER A 87 -2.84 15.59 -6.95
CA SER A 87 -3.80 14.98 -7.88
C SER A 87 -3.69 13.46 -7.91
N LEU A 88 -2.47 12.92 -7.89
CA LEU A 88 -2.20 11.48 -7.87
C LEU A 88 -2.42 10.90 -6.48
N MET A 89 -2.08 11.63 -5.42
CA MET A 89 -2.39 11.28 -4.03
C MET A 89 -3.87 10.97 -3.87
N GLU A 90 -4.74 11.88 -4.31
CA GLU A 90 -6.20 11.69 -4.21
C GLU A 90 -6.71 10.54 -5.10
N LYS A 91 -6.19 10.41 -6.33
CA LYS A 91 -6.52 9.30 -7.24
C LYS A 91 -6.22 7.95 -6.59
N TYR A 92 -5.00 7.75 -6.11
CA TYR A 92 -4.55 6.47 -5.56
C TYR A 92 -5.08 6.19 -4.17
N ARG A 93 -5.33 7.23 -3.36
CA ARG A 93 -6.02 7.07 -2.08
C ARG A 93 -7.42 6.48 -2.27
N ARG A 94 -8.15 6.90 -3.32
CA ARG A 94 -9.44 6.29 -3.68
C ARG A 94 -9.28 4.86 -4.19
N LYS A 95 -8.26 4.59 -5.00
CA LYS A 95 -7.97 3.23 -5.51
C LYS A 95 -7.69 2.24 -4.37
N PHE A 96 -6.93 2.66 -3.36
CA PHE A 96 -6.49 1.81 -2.24
C PHE A 96 -7.22 2.09 -0.92
N LEU A 97 -8.40 2.70 -0.99
CA LEU A 97 -9.18 3.10 0.18
C LEU A 97 -9.48 1.89 1.07
N ASP A 98 -10.10 0.86 0.52
CA ASP A 98 -10.49 -0.32 1.29
C ASP A 98 -9.32 -1.32 1.39
N PRO A 99 -9.04 -1.89 2.58
CA PRO A 99 -8.16 -3.04 2.72
C PRO A 99 -8.66 -4.26 1.97
N GLU A 100 -7.73 -5.11 1.55
CA GLU A 100 -8.06 -6.37 0.87
C GLU A 100 -7.66 -7.58 1.73
N ARG A 101 -8.46 -8.64 1.62
CA ARG A 101 -8.15 -9.96 2.16
C ARG A 101 -8.08 -10.97 1.03
N PHE A 102 -7.16 -11.91 1.17
CA PHE A 102 -6.86 -12.90 0.15
C PHE A 102 -7.22 -14.29 0.66
N LEU A 103 -8.01 -15.00 -0.12
CA LEU A 103 -8.44 -16.36 0.20
C LEU A 103 -7.91 -17.31 -0.88
N ARG A 104 -7.27 -18.39 -0.46
CA ARG A 104 -6.84 -19.44 -1.38
C ARG A 104 -8.03 -20.35 -1.68
N THR A 105 -8.37 -20.48 -2.95
CA THR A 105 -9.46 -21.31 -3.46
C THR A 105 -8.91 -22.34 -4.45
N PRO A 106 -9.67 -23.40 -4.81
CA PRO A 106 -9.27 -24.31 -5.88
C PRO A 106 -9.05 -23.63 -7.24
N GLN A 107 -9.71 -22.49 -7.48
CA GLN A 107 -9.62 -21.71 -8.72
C GLN A 107 -8.49 -20.67 -8.71
N GLY A 108 -7.76 -20.52 -7.61
CA GLY A 108 -6.71 -19.51 -7.44
C GLY A 108 -6.91 -18.64 -6.20
N ILE A 109 -6.35 -17.43 -6.23
CA ILE A 109 -6.47 -16.48 -5.12
C ILE A 109 -7.63 -15.52 -5.36
N LEU A 110 -8.56 -15.46 -4.42
CA LEU A 110 -9.65 -14.50 -4.42
C LEU A 110 -9.28 -13.30 -3.54
N SER A 111 -9.31 -12.08 -4.11
CA SER A 111 -9.22 -10.82 -3.35
C SER A 111 -10.62 -10.32 -2.99
N VAL A 112 -10.80 -9.96 -1.72
CA VAL A 112 -12.06 -9.39 -1.19
C VAL A 112 -11.75 -8.07 -0.50
N ARG A 113 -12.37 -6.98 -0.98
CA ARG A 113 -12.31 -5.68 -0.31
C ARG A 113 -13.11 -5.71 0.98
N VAL A 114 -12.48 -5.30 2.06
CA VAL A 114 -13.06 -5.23 3.40
C VAL A 114 -13.29 -3.76 3.71
N LYS A 115 -14.56 -3.34 3.66
CA LYS A 115 -14.94 -2.03 4.19
C LYS A 115 -14.83 -2.10 5.71
N GLU A 116 -14.11 -1.14 6.31
CA GLU A 116 -14.19 -0.93 7.75
C GLU A 116 -15.67 -0.68 8.11
N ARG A 117 -16.25 -1.56 8.93
CA ARG A 117 -17.52 -1.24 9.58
C ARG A 117 -17.18 -0.19 10.63
N PRO A 118 -17.90 0.94 10.73
CA PRO A 118 -17.66 1.89 11.81
C PRO A 118 -17.79 1.13 13.14
N GLU A 119 -16.73 1.14 13.94
CA GLU A 119 -16.75 0.56 15.27
C GLU A 119 -17.92 1.17 16.04
N LYS A 120 -18.83 0.33 16.53
CA LYS A 120 -19.86 0.78 17.48
C LYS A 120 -19.11 1.21 18.74
N LYS A 121 -18.96 2.52 18.95
CA LYS A 121 -18.50 3.06 20.23
C LYS A 121 -19.31 2.40 21.36
N PRO A 122 -18.68 1.85 22.41
CA PRO A 122 -19.44 1.36 23.55
C PRO A 122 -20.26 2.53 24.10
N ARG A 123 -21.58 2.32 24.22
CA ARG A 123 -22.45 3.21 25.00
C ARG A 123 -21.87 3.24 26.40
N GLN A 124 -21.30 4.38 26.80
CA GLN A 124 -21.05 4.63 28.20
C GLN A 124 -22.44 4.65 28.88
N GLU A 125 -22.71 3.62 29.67
CA GLU A 125 -23.81 3.65 30.63
C GLU A 125 -23.42 4.69 31.69
N GLU A 126 -24.02 5.87 31.61
CA GLU A 126 -24.07 6.81 32.72
C GLU A 126 -24.83 6.13 33.87
N ARG A 127 -24.16 5.93 35.00
CA ARG A 127 -24.76 5.61 36.30
C ARG A 127 -24.26 6.60 37.33
#